data_AF-A0A502GKS0-F1
#
_entry.id   AF-A0A502GKS0-F1
#
_cell.length_a   1.000
_cell.length_b   1.000
_cell.length_c   1.000
_cell.angle_alpha   90.00
_cell.angle_beta   90.00
_cell.angle_gamma   90.00
#
_symmetry.space_group_name_H-M   'P 1'
#
loop_
_entity.id
_entity.type
_entity.pdbx_description
1 polymer ?
#
loop_
_entity_poly.entity_id
_entity_poly.type
_entity_poly.pdbx_seq_one_letter_code
_entity_poly.pdbx_strand_id
1 'polypeptide(L)'
;MRPLLAAVLLLASSCSVFHKRAKGPAPVTEAAAAPAAAPTPVTAARDLADAMATVLKLTPEQTGRIRTVLNGTVEQVNAARAQHPAQSPELAAALKRINVTSQTQLQQIMGPAKYRDFKAKQAQVQAEMARP
;
A
#
# COMPACT_ATOMS: atom_id res chain seq x y z
N MET A 1 -16.29 44.59 -17.19
CA MET A 1 -17.59 44.38 -17.87
C MET A 1 -17.95 42.90 -17.78
N ARG A 2 -19.10 42.58 -17.19
CA ARG A 2 -19.79 41.26 -17.25
C ARG A 2 -20.51 41.14 -18.61
N PRO A 3 -20.76 39.92 -19.11
CA PRO A 3 -22.13 39.37 -19.05
C PRO A 3 -22.15 37.89 -18.60
N LEU A 4 -23.03 37.52 -17.64
CA LEU A 4 -24.30 36.77 -17.82
C LEU A 4 -24.12 35.33 -18.36
N LEU A 5 -24.24 34.32 -17.49
CA LEU A 5 -25.48 33.57 -17.13
C LEU A 5 -25.79 32.42 -18.10
N ALA A 6 -25.56 31.19 -17.65
CA ALA A 6 -26.31 30.02 -18.10
C ALA A 6 -26.27 28.95 -16.99
N ALA A 7 -27.31 28.95 -16.18
CA ALA A 7 -27.65 27.86 -15.29
C ALA A 7 -28.15 26.67 -16.12
N VAL A 8 -27.64 25.47 -15.87
CA VAL A 8 -28.28 24.22 -16.31
C VAL A 8 -28.62 23.41 -15.07
N LEU A 9 -29.86 23.58 -14.65
CA LEU A 9 -30.61 22.60 -13.87
C LEU A 9 -30.87 21.39 -14.77
N LEU A 10 -30.47 20.20 -14.33
CA LEU A 10 -31.06 18.96 -14.80
C LEU A 10 -31.45 18.11 -13.58
N LEU A 11 -32.70 18.31 -13.15
CA LEU A 11 -33.49 17.28 -12.48
C LEU A 11 -33.99 16.31 -13.56
N ALA A 12 -33.69 15.03 -13.39
CA ALA A 12 -34.42 13.87 -13.93
C ALA A 12 -33.71 12.61 -13.38
N SER A 13 -34.33 11.53 -12.95
CA SER A 13 -35.72 11.16 -12.68
C SER A 13 -35.59 9.81 -11.97
N SER A 14 -36.15 9.67 -10.75
CA SER A 14 -36.27 8.38 -10.07
C SER A 14 -37.46 7.62 -10.67
N CYS A 15 -37.18 6.51 -11.35
CA CYS A 15 -38.04 5.39 -11.76
C CYS A 15 -37.10 4.45 -12.56
N SER A 16 -36.95 3.13 -12.39
CA SER A 16 -37.81 2.10 -11.85
C SER A 16 -36.98 0.88 -11.46
N VAL A 17 -37.40 0.28 -10.37
CA VAL A 17 -37.12 -1.08 -9.89
C VAL A 17 -37.60 -2.12 -10.93
N PHE A 18 -36.75 -3.13 -11.20
CA PHE A 18 -37.00 -4.42 -11.87
C PHE A 18 -37.18 -4.50 -13.41
N HIS A 19 -36.14 -5.01 -14.09
CA HIS A 19 -36.32 -6.00 -15.18
C HIS A 19 -35.28 -7.12 -15.08
N LYS A 20 -35.78 -8.36 -15.06
CA LYS A 20 -35.02 -9.62 -15.12
C LYS A 20 -34.57 -9.91 -16.57
N ARG A 21 -33.35 -10.44 -16.68
CA ARG A 21 -32.77 -11.32 -17.72
C ARG A 21 -32.65 -10.79 -19.17
N ALA A 22 -31.41 -10.62 -19.63
CA ALA A 22 -30.98 -11.08 -20.94
C ALA A 22 -29.47 -11.39 -20.95
N LYS A 23 -29.14 -12.45 -21.67
CA LYS A 23 -27.87 -13.14 -21.81
C LYS A 23 -27.06 -12.51 -22.95
N GLY A 24 -25.77 -12.26 -22.72
CA GLY A 24 -24.79 -11.89 -23.75
C GLY A 24 -23.45 -11.52 -23.09
N PRO A 25 -22.31 -12.09 -23.51
CA PRO A 25 -21.05 -11.92 -22.80
C PRO A 25 -20.50 -10.52 -23.07
N ALA A 26 -20.30 -9.74 -22.01
CA ALA A 26 -19.52 -8.51 -22.11
C ALA A 26 -18.08 -8.87 -22.48
N PRO A 27 -17.43 -8.10 -23.37
CA PRO A 27 -16.06 -8.39 -23.80
C PRO A 27 -15.15 -8.32 -22.58
N VAL A 28 -14.47 -9.42 -22.28
CA VAL A 28 -13.37 -9.43 -21.33
C VAL A 28 -12.27 -8.63 -22.02
N THR A 29 -12.21 -7.34 -21.74
CA THR A 29 -11.02 -6.55 -22.02
C THR A 29 -9.90 -7.23 -21.25
N GLU A 30 -9.06 -7.96 -21.98
CA GLU A 30 -7.84 -8.57 -21.48
C GLU A 30 -7.04 -7.45 -20.82
N ALA A 31 -7.13 -7.37 -19.50
CA ALA A 31 -6.31 -6.50 -18.70
C ALA A 31 -4.89 -7.02 -18.90
N ALA A 32 -4.17 -6.38 -19.82
CA ALA A 32 -2.78 -6.67 -20.13
C ALA A 32 -2.05 -6.91 -18.81
N ALA A 33 -1.53 -8.12 -18.65
CA ALA A 33 -0.84 -8.54 -17.45
C ALA A 33 0.27 -7.52 -17.17
N ALA A 34 0.11 -6.77 -16.07
CA ALA A 34 1.15 -5.89 -15.59
C ALA A 34 2.44 -6.73 -15.45
N PRO A 35 3.58 -6.28 -16.02
CA PRO A 35 4.81 -7.05 -16.01
C PRO A 35 5.17 -7.43 -14.57
N ALA A 36 5.70 -8.64 -14.39
CA ALA A 36 6.07 -9.17 -13.09
C ALA A 36 6.92 -8.12 -12.35
N ALA A 37 6.40 -7.61 -11.23
CA ALA A 37 7.04 -6.49 -10.53
C ALA A 37 8.45 -6.91 -10.09
N ALA A 38 9.45 -6.13 -10.50
CA ALA A 38 10.85 -6.36 -10.13
C ALA A 38 11.00 -6.56 -8.60
N PRO A 39 11.96 -7.39 -8.16
CA PRO A 39 12.19 -7.62 -6.74
C PRO A 39 12.51 -6.31 -6.03
N THR A 40 11.96 -6.14 -4.83
CA THR A 40 12.26 -4.97 -4.01
C THR A 40 13.72 -5.04 -3.56
N PRO A 41 14.52 -3.99 -3.78
CA PRO A 41 15.93 -4.00 -3.41
C PRO A 41 16.09 -4.01 -1.89
N VAL A 42 17.14 -4.66 -1.40
CA VAL A 42 17.45 -4.76 0.05
C VAL A 42 17.70 -3.37 0.66
N THR A 43 18.20 -2.40 -0.12
CA THR A 43 18.44 -1.02 0.34
C THR A 43 17.14 -0.34 0.77
N ALA A 44 16.00 -0.66 0.17
CA ALA A 44 14.72 -0.05 0.53
C ALA A 44 14.33 -0.25 2.01
N ALA A 45 14.72 -1.39 2.60
CA ALA A 45 14.48 -1.66 4.01
C ALA A 45 15.39 -0.82 4.93
N ARG A 46 16.64 -0.58 4.51
CA ARG A 46 17.55 0.33 5.21
C ARG A 46 17.05 1.76 5.16
N ASP A 47 16.71 2.25 3.98
CA ASP A 47 16.28 3.63 3.75
C ASP A 47 14.98 3.91 4.52
N LEU A 48 14.05 2.94 4.57
CA LEU A 48 12.83 3.05 5.35
C LEU A 48 13.11 3.08 6.86
N ALA A 49 14.01 2.23 7.36
CA ALA A 49 14.40 2.24 8.77
C ALA A 49 15.01 3.59 9.17
N ASP A 50 15.85 4.16 8.30
CA ASP A 50 16.53 5.43 8.54
C ASP A 50 15.52 6.60 8.51
N ALA A 51 14.59 6.61 7.56
CA ALA A 51 13.50 7.58 7.51
C ALA A 51 12.58 7.50 8.73
N MET A 52 12.20 6.29 9.16
CA MET A 52 11.44 6.07 10.40
C MET A 52 12.20 6.59 11.62
N ALA A 53 13.51 6.34 11.69
CA ALA A 53 14.37 6.82 12.77
C ALA A 53 14.39 8.34 12.84
N THR A 54 14.54 9.02 11.70
CA THR A 54 14.57 10.48 11.61
C THR A 54 13.24 11.11 12.01
N VAL A 55 12.12 10.59 11.50
CA VAL A 55 10.78 11.16 11.70
C VAL A 55 10.23 10.88 13.11
N LEU A 56 10.49 9.69 13.64
CA LEU A 56 9.94 9.25 14.92
C LEU A 56 10.90 9.43 16.10
N LYS A 57 12.14 9.87 15.82
CA LYS A 57 13.22 10.02 16.80
C LYS A 57 13.45 8.71 17.55
N LEU A 58 13.68 7.64 16.79
CA LEU A 58 13.94 6.31 17.34
C LEU A 58 15.37 6.23 17.87
N THR A 59 15.58 5.39 18.88
CA THR A 59 16.93 5.09 19.37
C THR A 59 17.71 4.26 18.33
N PRO A 60 19.06 4.29 18.34
CA PRO A 60 19.86 3.47 17.45
C PRO A 60 19.54 1.97 17.55
N GLU A 61 19.26 1.48 18.76
CA GLU A 61 18.86 0.08 18.99
C GLU A 61 17.53 -0.25 18.32
N GLN A 62 16.50 0.60 18.51
CA GLN A 62 15.21 0.43 17.85
C GLN A 62 15.34 0.45 16.33
N THR A 63 16.15 1.36 15.78
CA THR A 63 16.41 1.45 14.34
C THR A 63 17.06 0.17 13.81
N GLY A 64 18.06 -0.37 14.51
CA GLY A 64 18.71 -1.63 14.13
C GLY A 64 17.73 -2.82 14.12
N ARG A 65 16.86 -2.91 15.13
CA ARG A 65 15.83 -3.95 15.20
C ARG A 65 14.77 -3.80 14.11
N ILE A 66 14.32 -2.57 13.83
CA ILE A 66 13.38 -2.28 12.74
C ILE A 66 13.99 -2.64 11.39
N ARG A 67 15.25 -2.26 11.14
CA ARG A 67 15.96 -2.62 9.90
C ARG A 67 16.00 -4.13 9.70
N THR A 68 16.26 -4.89 10.76
CA THR A 68 16.24 -6.36 10.72
C THR A 68 14.87 -6.90 10.30
N VAL A 69 13.79 -6.38 10.91
CA VAL A 69 12.41 -6.77 10.55
C VAL A 69 12.09 -6.42 9.10
N LEU A 70 12.46 -5.21 8.64
CA LEU A 70 12.17 -4.76 7.28
C LEU A 70 12.96 -5.55 6.22
N ASN A 71 14.22 -5.89 6.49
CA ASN A 71 15.01 -6.76 5.62
C ASN A 71 14.34 -8.12 5.44
N GLY A 72 13.98 -8.79 6.55
CA GLY A 72 13.27 -10.08 6.49
C GLY A 72 11.91 -9.97 5.82
N THR A 73 11.22 -8.83 5.96
CA THR A 73 9.95 -8.57 5.26
C THR A 73 10.17 -8.49 3.75
N VAL A 74 11.20 -7.78 3.28
CA VAL A 74 11.54 -7.68 1.85
C VAL A 74 11.89 -9.06 1.28
N GLU A 75 12.68 -9.86 2.01
CA GLU A 75 13.00 -11.24 1.61
C GLU A 75 11.75 -12.10 1.46
N GLN A 76 10.85 -12.07 2.45
CA GLN A 76 9.59 -12.83 2.41
C GLN A 76 8.67 -12.37 1.28
N VAL A 77 8.58 -11.06 1.01
CA VAL A 77 7.79 -10.51 -0.09
C VAL A 77 8.36 -10.96 -1.44
N ASN A 78 9.67 -10.86 -1.63
CA ASN A 78 10.34 -11.30 -2.85
C ASN A 78 10.18 -12.81 -3.06
N ALA A 79 10.31 -13.62 -2.00
CA ALA A 79 10.07 -15.05 -2.05
C ALA A 79 8.61 -15.38 -2.42
N ALA A 80 7.63 -14.70 -1.81
CA ALA A 80 6.22 -14.92 -2.13
C ALA A 80 5.89 -14.56 -3.60
N ARG A 81 6.47 -13.47 -4.12
CA ARG A 81 6.34 -13.07 -5.53
C ARG A 81 6.98 -14.05 -6.50
N ALA A 82 8.05 -14.74 -6.08
CA ALA A 82 8.68 -15.79 -6.88
C ALA A 82 7.86 -17.09 -6.88
N GLN A 83 7.13 -17.38 -5.80
CA GLN A 83 6.36 -18.61 -5.64
C GLN A 83 4.96 -18.56 -6.26
N HIS A 84 4.36 -17.37 -6.38
CA HIS A 84 2.98 -17.21 -6.80
C HIS A 84 2.86 -16.31 -8.03
N PRO A 85 1.95 -16.62 -8.97
CA PRO A 85 1.66 -15.73 -10.10
C PRO A 85 1.27 -14.33 -9.62
N ALA A 86 1.64 -13.32 -10.39
CA ALA A 86 1.19 -11.95 -10.15
C ALA A 86 -0.34 -11.91 -10.11
N GLN A 87 -0.90 -11.10 -9.20
CA GLN A 87 -2.35 -10.91 -9.02
C GLN A 87 -3.13 -12.16 -8.55
N SER A 88 -2.44 -13.23 -8.12
CA SER A 88 -3.10 -14.40 -7.57
C SER A 88 -3.67 -14.17 -6.15
N PRO A 89 -4.79 -14.81 -5.78
CA PRO A 89 -5.30 -14.80 -4.41
C PRO A 89 -4.29 -15.32 -3.38
N GLU A 90 -3.47 -16.30 -3.77
CA GLU A 90 -2.41 -16.88 -2.93
C GLU A 90 -1.32 -15.84 -2.63
N LEU A 91 -0.88 -15.07 -3.63
CA LEU A 91 0.05 -13.97 -3.45
C LEU A 91 -0.55 -12.91 -2.52
N ALA A 92 -1.82 -12.52 -2.74
CA ALA A 92 -2.49 -11.55 -1.89
C ALA A 92 -2.59 -12.02 -0.42
N ALA A 93 -2.89 -13.30 -0.19
CA ALA A 93 -2.94 -13.89 1.14
C ALA A 93 -1.55 -13.97 1.80
N ALA A 94 -0.51 -14.34 1.04
CA ALA A 94 0.87 -14.36 1.52
C ALA A 94 1.33 -12.96 1.92
N LEU A 95 1.16 -11.96 1.06
CA LEU A 95 1.53 -10.57 1.34
C LEU A 95 0.77 -10.00 2.53
N LYS A 96 -0.52 -10.32 2.68
CA LYS A 96 -1.31 -9.92 3.85
C LYS A 96 -0.73 -10.49 5.15
N ARG A 97 -0.38 -11.77 5.17
CA ARG A 97 0.24 -12.42 6.35
C ARG A 97 1.57 -11.75 6.70
N ILE A 98 2.45 -11.57 5.72
CA ILE A 98 3.74 -10.91 5.89
C ILE A 98 3.56 -9.51 6.47
N ASN A 99 2.62 -8.72 5.94
CA ASN A 99 2.34 -7.37 6.41
C ASN A 99 1.79 -7.32 7.84
N VAL A 100 0.92 -8.27 8.23
CA VAL A 100 0.42 -8.34 9.61
C VAL A 100 1.56 -8.68 10.57
N THR A 101 2.36 -9.68 10.25
CA THR A 101 3.50 -10.08 11.07
C THR A 101 4.49 -8.93 11.26
N SER A 102 4.89 -8.27 10.17
CA SER A 102 5.83 -7.15 10.25
C SER A 102 5.27 -5.98 11.05
N GLN A 103 3.98 -5.63 10.88
CA GLN A 103 3.32 -4.60 11.69
C GLN A 103 3.34 -4.93 13.18
N THR A 104 3.05 -6.17 13.57
CA THR A 104 3.11 -6.60 14.98
C THR A 104 4.53 -6.45 15.54
N GLN A 105 5.55 -6.90 14.80
CA GLN A 105 6.96 -6.78 15.23
C GLN A 105 7.39 -5.31 15.35
N LEU A 106 7.01 -4.47 14.38
CA LEU A 106 7.27 -3.03 14.39
C LEU A 106 6.61 -2.36 15.60
N GLN A 107 5.35 -2.68 15.90
CA GLN A 107 4.65 -2.17 17.08
C GLN A 107 5.32 -2.60 18.39
N GLN A 108 5.81 -3.84 18.49
CA GLN A 108 6.53 -4.32 19.66
C GLN A 108 7.86 -3.59 19.88
N ILE A 109 8.60 -3.28 18.82
CA ILE A 109 9.90 -2.59 18.92
C ILE A 109 9.72 -1.10 19.25
N MET A 110 8.76 -0.43 18.61
CA MET A 110 8.52 1.00 18.80
C MET A 110 7.69 1.32 20.05
N GLY A 111 6.85 0.38 20.48
CA GLY A 111 5.79 0.62 21.45
C GLY A 111 4.55 1.27 20.82
N PRO A 112 3.39 1.18 21.50
CA PRO A 112 2.10 1.57 20.94
C PRO A 112 1.99 3.06 20.60
N ALA A 113 2.57 3.95 21.41
CA ALA A 113 2.52 5.39 21.17
C ALA A 113 3.28 5.79 19.90
N LYS A 114 4.54 5.35 19.77
CA LYS A 114 5.36 5.62 18.59
C LYS A 114 4.83 4.93 17.34
N TYR A 115 4.23 3.75 17.48
CA TYR A 115 3.57 3.08 16.38
C TYR A 115 2.35 3.87 15.86
N ARG A 116 1.53 4.44 16.75
CA ARG A 116 0.44 5.34 16.34
C ARG A 116 1.00 6.58 15.63
N ASP A 117 2.07 7.18 16.16
CA ASP A 117 2.70 8.34 15.55
C ASP A 117 3.27 8.00 14.16
N PHE A 118 3.84 6.82 13.98
CA PHE A 118 4.25 6.30 12.68
C PHE A 118 3.10 6.25 11.68
N LYS A 119 1.95 5.70 12.08
CA LYS A 119 0.76 5.64 11.21
C LYS A 119 0.29 7.05 10.83
N ALA A 120 0.29 7.99 11.77
CA ALA A 120 -0.08 9.39 11.51
C ALA A 120 0.94 10.12 10.61
N LYS A 121 2.22 9.76 10.70
CA LYS A 121 3.32 10.42 9.97
C LYS A 121 3.80 9.64 8.75
N GLN A 122 3.00 8.71 8.23
CA GLN A 122 3.40 7.86 7.11
C GLN A 122 3.84 8.67 5.88
N ALA A 123 3.13 9.76 5.56
CA ALA A 123 3.50 10.66 4.47
C ALA A 123 4.86 11.35 4.70
N GLN A 124 5.18 11.72 5.95
CA GLN A 124 6.47 12.32 6.30
C GLN A 124 7.61 11.31 6.18
N VAL A 125 7.39 10.06 6.58
CA VAL A 125 8.38 8.98 6.40
C VAL A 125 8.66 8.74 4.92
N GLN A 126 7.61 8.71 4.08
CA GLN A 126 7.79 8.56 2.63
C GLN A 126 8.54 9.74 2.01
N ALA A 127 8.22 10.97 2.44
CA ALA A 127 8.92 12.17 1.99
C ALA A 127 10.40 12.15 2.41
N GLU A 128 10.71 11.69 3.62
CA GLU A 128 12.09 11.55 4.09
C GLU A 128 12.86 10.49 3.30
N MET A 129 12.24 9.37 2.90
CA MET A 129 12.88 8.39 2.02
C MET A 129 13.17 8.94 0.61
N ALA A 130 12.33 9.85 0.11
CA ALA A 130 12.51 10.46 -1.21
C ALA A 130 13.51 11.62 -1.19
N ARG A 131 14.05 11.97 -0.03
CA ARG A 131 15.00 13.06 0.14
C ARG A 131 16.37 12.64 -0.43
N PRO A 132 17.00 13.46 -1.29
CA PRO A 132 18.30 13.17 -1.89
C PRO A 132 19.45 13.24 -0.88
#